data_AF-A0A1W2H1N8-F1
#
_entry.id   AF-A0A1W2H1N8-F1
#
_cell.length_a   1.000
_cell.length_b   1.000
_cell.length_c   1.000
_cell.angle_alpha   90.00
_cell.angle_beta   90.00
_cell.angle_gamma   90.00
#
_symmetry.space_group_name_H-M   'P 1'
#
loop_
_entity.id
_entity.type
_entity.pdbx_description
1 polymer ?
#
loop_
_entity_poly.entity_id
_entity_poly.type
_entity_poly.pdbx_seq_one_letter_code
_entity_poly.pdbx_strand_id
1 'polypeptide(L)'
;MLLKKLLPKYQKYLLGIALVLSSLAISIRSSGGKINFILHQYPALIFFMVVVSSFLVAIYFKINNKKILSLSNQIKEQSKIKSDGVDALLNELTERQREVYDLIISGKTNKEIMTELFIEQSTLKSHINQIYKKMDIKSRKELKLKP
;
A
#
# COMPACT_ATOMS: atom_id res chain seq x y z
N MET A 1 -18.59 -5.68 -14.62
CA MET A 1 -17.38 -6.20 -13.94
C MET A 1 -16.09 -5.99 -14.75
N LEU A 2 -16.12 -6.19 -16.08
CA LEU A 2 -14.96 -5.97 -16.98
C LEU A 2 -14.44 -4.52 -17.02
N LEU A 3 -15.31 -3.51 -16.99
CA LEU A 3 -14.92 -2.09 -17.06
C LEU A 3 -13.97 -1.66 -15.92
N LYS A 4 -14.23 -2.11 -14.68
CA LYS A 4 -13.39 -1.81 -13.50
C LYS A 4 -11.97 -2.36 -13.59
N LYS A 5 -11.76 -3.46 -14.33
CA LYS A 5 -10.45 -4.11 -14.48
C LYS A 5 -9.60 -3.46 -15.58
N LEU A 6 -10.26 -2.88 -16.58
CA LEU A 6 -9.63 -2.19 -17.71
C LEU A 6 -9.18 -0.77 -17.33
N LEU A 7 -9.91 -0.09 -16.45
CA LEU A 7 -9.63 1.30 -16.06
C LEU A 7 -8.17 1.62 -15.67
N PRO A 8 -7.49 0.87 -14.78
CA PRO A 8 -6.11 1.20 -14.41
C PRO A 8 -5.11 0.97 -15.57
N LYS A 9 -5.46 0.10 -16.53
CA LYS A 9 -4.64 -0.16 -17.72
C LYS A 9 -4.74 1.01 -18.71
N TYR A 10 -5.92 1.61 -18.88
CA TYR A 10 -6.16 2.73 -19.81
C TYR A 10 -5.92 4.12 -19.19
N GLN A 11 -5.75 4.20 -17.87
CA GLN A 11 -5.48 5.43 -17.12
C GLN A 11 -4.25 6.20 -17.63
N LYS A 12 -3.18 5.48 -18.00
CA LYS A 12 -1.96 6.07 -18.60
C LYS A 12 -2.19 6.55 -20.04
N TYR A 13 -3.03 5.86 -20.79
CA TYR A 13 -3.36 6.22 -22.18
C TYR A 13 -4.26 7.46 -22.24
N LEU A 14 -5.19 7.63 -21.30
CA LEU A 14 -6.03 8.83 -21.20
C LEU A 14 -5.20 10.09 -20.96
N LEU A 15 -4.17 10.02 -20.11
CA LEU A 15 -3.25 11.13 -19.86
C LEU A 15 -2.42 11.48 -21.10
N GLY A 16 -1.96 10.46 -21.84
CA GLY A 16 -1.24 10.63 -23.10
C GLY A 16 -2.11 11.25 -24.21
N ILE A 17 -3.36 10.84 -24.33
CA ILE A 17 -4.31 11.41 -25.31
C ILE A 17 -4.62 12.87 -24.99
N ALA A 18 -4.79 13.22 -23.70
CA ALA A 18 -5.01 14.60 -23.28
C ALA A 18 -3.82 15.52 -23.63
N LEU A 19 -2.58 15.04 -23.43
CA LEU A 19 -1.36 15.74 -23.83
C LEU A 19 -1.31 15.92 -25.35
N VAL A 20 -1.54 14.85 -26.13
CA VAL A 20 -1.50 14.91 -27.60
C VAL A 20 -2.56 15.88 -28.15
N LEU A 21 -3.77 15.89 -27.61
CA LEU A 21 -4.84 16.83 -28.02
C LEU A 21 -4.48 18.28 -27.68
N SER A 22 -3.85 18.53 -26.52
CA SER A 22 -3.37 19.86 -26.15
C SER A 22 -2.25 20.36 -27.08
N SER A 23 -1.36 19.46 -27.53
CA SER A 23 -0.31 19.75 -28.51
C SER A 23 -0.85 19.99 -29.91
N LEU A 24 -1.90 19.26 -30.32
CA LEU A 24 -2.52 19.38 -31.64
C LEU A 24 -3.33 20.69 -31.80
N ALA A 25 -3.86 21.23 -30.69
CA ALA A 25 -4.51 22.54 -30.66
C ALA A 25 -3.55 23.71 -31.02
N ILE A 26 -2.24 23.47 -30.99
CA ILE A 26 -1.17 24.45 -31.25
C ILE A 26 -0.61 24.29 -32.68
N SER A 27 -1.35 23.69 -33.63
CA SER A 27 -0.86 23.53 -35.01
C SER A 27 -0.62 24.88 -35.71
N ILE A 28 0.61 25.39 -35.57
CA ILE A 28 1.16 26.56 -36.24
C ILE A 28 1.57 26.12 -37.64
N ARG A 29 0.80 26.52 -38.66
CA ARG A 29 1.23 26.41 -40.06
C ARG A 29 1.74 27.77 -40.50
N SER A 30 3.06 27.92 -40.53
CA SER A 30 3.74 29.11 -41.08
C SER A 30 3.79 29.00 -42.60
N SER A 31 3.08 29.87 -43.28
CA SER A 31 3.26 30.11 -44.72
C SER A 31 3.31 31.61 -44.94
N GLY A 32 4.48 32.11 -45.39
CA GLY A 32 4.65 33.51 -45.79
C GLY A 32 4.80 34.54 -44.66
N GLY A 33 5.28 34.17 -43.47
CA GLY A 33 5.60 35.12 -42.40
C GLY A 33 4.42 35.64 -41.57
N LYS A 34 3.20 35.08 -41.75
CA LYS A 34 2.05 35.33 -40.88
C LYS A 34 1.64 34.06 -40.14
N ILE A 35 1.54 34.14 -38.82
CA ILE A 35 1.03 33.06 -37.97
C ILE A 35 -0.49 33.12 -38.01
N ASN A 36 -1.12 32.33 -38.89
CA ASN A 36 -2.58 32.20 -38.91
C ASN A 36 -3.00 31.02 -38.03
N PHE A 37 -3.43 31.31 -36.80
CA PHE A 37 -4.07 30.32 -35.94
C PHE A 37 -5.44 29.96 -36.52
N ILE A 38 -5.55 28.79 -37.16
CA ILE A 38 -6.80 28.28 -37.76
C ILE A 38 -7.93 28.16 -36.71
N LEU A 39 -7.59 28.08 -35.43
CA LEU A 39 -8.53 27.90 -34.32
C LEU A 39 -9.16 29.20 -33.80
N HIS A 40 -8.64 30.38 -34.14
CA HIS A 40 -9.20 31.67 -33.69
C HIS A 40 -10.62 31.91 -34.23
N GLN A 41 -10.99 31.25 -35.33
CA GLN A 41 -12.34 31.32 -35.89
C GLN A 41 -13.40 30.57 -35.05
N TYR A 42 -12.99 29.71 -34.10
CA TYR A 42 -13.88 28.79 -33.36
C TYR A 42 -13.64 28.77 -31.84
N PRO A 43 -13.81 29.90 -31.13
CA PRO A 43 -13.58 29.99 -29.67
C PRO A 43 -14.44 29.01 -28.85
N ALA A 44 -15.64 28.68 -29.33
CA ALA A 44 -16.53 27.71 -28.68
C ALA A 44 -15.95 26.29 -28.62
N LEU A 45 -15.15 25.88 -29.62
CA LEU A 45 -14.57 24.53 -29.68
C LEU A 45 -13.44 24.37 -28.65
N ILE A 46 -12.65 25.42 -28.44
CA ILE A 46 -11.61 25.47 -27.42
C ILE A 46 -12.24 25.35 -26.02
N PHE A 47 -13.31 26.11 -25.76
CA PHE A 47 -14.03 26.04 -24.49
C PHE A 47 -14.58 24.63 -24.23
N PHE A 48 -15.18 24.00 -25.25
CA PHE A 48 -15.69 22.64 -25.15
C PHE A 48 -14.60 21.63 -24.79
N MET A 49 -13.42 21.73 -25.42
CA MET A 49 -12.27 20.85 -25.11
C MET A 49 -11.76 21.02 -23.68
N VAL A 50 -11.72 22.25 -23.16
CA VAL A 50 -11.32 22.52 -21.76
C VAL A 50 -12.33 21.94 -20.77
N VAL A 51 -13.63 22.08 -21.03
CA VAL A 51 -14.70 21.52 -20.18
C VAL A 51 -14.65 19.98 -20.18
N VAL A 52 -14.47 19.35 -21.34
CA VAL A 52 -14.34 17.89 -21.46
C VAL A 52 -13.11 17.39 -20.72
N SER A 53 -11.97 18.08 -20.84
CA SER A 53 -10.74 17.74 -20.11
C SER A 53 -10.93 17.82 -18.59
N SER A 54 -11.54 18.90 -18.10
CA SER A 54 -11.86 19.07 -16.67
C SER A 54 -12.77 17.95 -16.16
N PHE A 55 -13.78 17.57 -16.95
CA PHE A 55 -14.69 16.48 -16.62
C PHE A 55 -14.00 15.12 -16.52
N LEU A 56 -13.08 14.81 -17.45
CA LEU A 56 -12.30 13.58 -17.43
C LEU A 56 -11.38 13.50 -16.20
N VAL A 57 -10.75 14.60 -15.80
CA VAL A 57 -9.92 14.68 -14.59
C VAL A 57 -10.76 14.45 -13.33
N ALA A 58 -11.96 15.04 -13.25
CA ALA A 58 -12.87 14.83 -12.13
C ALA A 58 -13.32 13.36 -12.01
N ILE A 59 -13.64 12.71 -13.14
CA ILE A 59 -13.97 11.29 -13.19
C ILE A 59 -12.79 10.43 -12.72
N TYR A 60 -11.58 10.72 -13.21
CA TYR A 60 -10.36 10.03 -12.80
C TYR A 60 -10.18 10.06 -11.28
N PHE A 61 -10.29 11.25 -10.68
CA PHE A 61 -10.06 11.44 -9.25
C PHE A 61 -11.08 10.68 -8.40
N LYS A 62 -12.37 10.78 -8.77
CA LYS A 62 -13.48 10.09 -8.07
C LYS A 62 -13.31 8.57 -8.07
N ILE A 63 -12.72 8.02 -9.12
CA ILE A 63 -12.46 6.58 -9.24
C ILE A 63 -11.29 6.16 -8.37
N ASN A 64 -10.22 6.96 -8.34
CA ASN A 64 -9.04 6.68 -7.53
C ASN A 64 -9.37 6.64 -6.03
N ASN A 65 -10.20 7.57 -5.55
CA ASN A 65 -10.57 7.67 -4.14
C ASN A 65 -11.33 6.45 -3.61
N LYS A 66 -12.23 5.86 -4.42
CA LYS A 66 -13.00 4.66 -4.01
C LYS A 66 -12.11 3.42 -3.83
N LYS A 67 -11.07 3.28 -4.65
CA LYS A 67 -10.14 2.14 -4.58
C LYS A 67 -9.28 2.20 -3.31
N ILE A 68 -8.81 3.39 -2.95
CA ILE A 68 -8.01 3.62 -1.74
C ILE A 68 -8.83 3.25 -0.49
N LEU A 69 -10.10 3.65 -0.43
CA LEU A 69 -10.97 3.36 0.72
C LEU A 69 -11.26 1.86 0.90
N SER A 70 -11.45 1.11 -0.19
CA SER A 70 -11.62 -0.35 -0.07
C SER A 70 -10.34 -1.05 0.39
N LEU A 71 -9.17 -0.57 -0.04
CA LEU A 71 -7.87 -1.13 0.37
C LEU A 71 -7.59 -0.84 1.84
N SER A 72 -7.87 0.38 2.32
CA SER A 72 -7.70 0.73 3.73
C SER A 72 -8.57 -0.14 4.63
N ASN A 73 -9.81 -0.41 4.23
CA ASN A 73 -10.72 -1.24 5.02
C ASN A 73 -10.27 -2.71 5.03
N GLN A 74 -9.80 -3.25 3.90
CA GLN A 74 -9.24 -4.61 3.85
C GLN A 74 -8.00 -4.76 4.73
N ILE A 75 -7.10 -3.76 4.74
CA ILE A 75 -5.93 -3.76 5.62
C ILE A 75 -6.36 -3.72 7.09
N LYS A 76 -7.38 -2.93 7.43
CA LYS A 76 -7.90 -2.81 8.80
C LYS A 76 -8.55 -4.10 9.31
N GLU A 77 -9.35 -4.76 8.48
CA GLU A 77 -9.95 -6.07 8.81
C GLU A 77 -8.87 -7.16 8.93
N GLN A 78 -7.90 -7.19 8.02
CA GLN A 78 -6.76 -8.12 8.11
C GLN A 78 -5.89 -7.86 9.35
N SER A 79 -5.67 -6.61 9.73
CA SER A 79 -4.92 -6.28 10.94
C SER A 79 -5.67 -6.70 12.20
N LYS A 80 -7.00 -6.55 12.23
CA LYS A 80 -7.82 -6.91 13.38
C LYS A 80 -7.88 -8.44 13.58
N ILE A 81 -8.12 -9.20 12.51
CA ILE A 81 -8.09 -10.67 12.59
C ILE A 81 -6.71 -11.16 13.02
N LYS A 82 -5.64 -10.52 12.53
CA LYS A 82 -4.27 -10.87 12.92
C LYS A 82 -4.00 -10.55 14.39
N SER A 83 -4.43 -9.39 14.91
CA SER A 83 -4.26 -9.05 16.33
C SER A 83 -5.02 -10.02 17.23
N ASP A 84 -6.28 -10.31 16.92
CA ASP A 84 -7.10 -11.20 17.75
C ASP A 84 -6.51 -12.63 17.81
N GLY A 85 -5.96 -13.12 16.70
CA GLY A 85 -5.26 -14.40 16.64
C GLY A 85 -3.92 -14.40 17.39
N VAL A 86 -3.18 -13.29 17.35
CA VAL A 86 -1.92 -13.13 18.10
C VAL A 86 -2.21 -13.09 19.60
N ASP A 87 -3.20 -12.31 20.03
CA ASP A 87 -3.58 -12.19 21.45
C ASP A 87 -3.99 -13.55 22.03
N ALA A 88 -4.72 -14.36 21.25
CA ALA A 88 -5.06 -15.73 21.64
C ALA A 88 -3.81 -16.60 21.84
N LEU A 89 -2.84 -16.56 20.91
CA LEU A 89 -1.59 -17.33 21.02
C LEU A 89 -0.71 -16.85 22.19
N LEU A 90 -0.68 -15.54 22.46
CA LEU A 90 0.02 -14.99 23.61
C LEU A 90 -0.59 -15.49 24.92
N ASN A 91 -1.92 -15.61 24.99
CA ASN A 91 -2.61 -16.14 26.17
C ASN A 91 -2.33 -17.63 26.45
N GLU A 92 -1.85 -18.38 25.46
CA GLU A 92 -1.40 -19.76 25.67
C GLU A 92 0.02 -19.86 26.26
N LEU A 93 0.81 -18.78 26.20
CA LEU A 93 2.15 -18.73 26.81
C LEU A 93 2.04 -18.66 28.33
N THR A 94 2.92 -19.37 29.03
CA THR A 94 3.08 -19.17 30.47
C THR A 94 3.73 -17.81 30.75
N GLU A 95 3.58 -17.28 31.96
CA GLU A 95 4.25 -16.03 32.39
C GLU A 95 5.74 -16.00 31.99
N ARG A 96 6.47 -17.08 32.30
CA ARG A 96 7.89 -17.17 31.97
C ARG A 96 8.19 -17.22 30.47
N GLN A 97 7.30 -17.84 29.69
CA GLN A 97 7.40 -17.86 28.23
C GLN A 97 7.10 -16.48 27.63
N ARG A 98 6.13 -15.75 28.23
CA ARG A 98 5.78 -14.38 27.83
C ARG A 98 6.94 -13.41 28.07
N GLU A 99 7.59 -13.47 29.23
CA GLU A 99 8.79 -12.67 29.50
C GLU A 99 9.89 -12.92 28.46
N VAL A 100 10.16 -14.19 28.13
CA VAL A 100 11.13 -14.54 27.08
C VAL A 100 10.69 -14.01 25.71
N TYR A 101 9.41 -14.14 25.37
CA TYR A 101 8.83 -13.62 24.12
C TYR A 101 9.02 -12.10 24.02
N ASP A 102 8.67 -11.33 25.07
CA ASP A 102 8.76 -9.87 25.10
C ASP A 102 10.20 -9.39 24.94
N LEU A 103 11.16 -10.08 25.56
CA LEU A 103 12.58 -9.79 25.39
C LEU A 103 13.07 -10.12 23.96
N ILE A 104 12.51 -11.14 23.31
CA ILE A 104 12.86 -11.45 21.92
C ILE A 104 12.32 -10.38 20.96
N ILE A 105 11.09 -9.94 21.16
CA ILE A 105 10.43 -8.92 20.33
C ILE A 105 11.08 -7.55 20.53
N SER A 106 11.48 -7.19 21.75
CA SER A 106 12.26 -5.96 22.03
C SER A 106 13.67 -5.96 21.45
N GLY A 107 14.11 -7.10 20.88
CA GLY A 107 15.34 -7.16 20.09
C GLY A 107 16.56 -7.68 20.84
N LYS A 108 16.43 -8.07 22.12
CA LYS A 108 17.53 -8.61 22.93
C LYS A 108 18.14 -9.85 22.29
N THR A 109 19.40 -10.13 22.60
CA THR A 109 20.13 -11.34 22.23
C THR A 109 19.88 -12.43 23.27
N ASN A 110 20.14 -13.70 22.93
CA ASN A 110 20.01 -14.79 23.89
C ASN A 110 20.92 -14.60 25.12
N LYS A 111 22.09 -13.96 24.97
CA LYS A 111 22.98 -13.65 26.10
C LYS A 111 22.33 -12.63 27.05
N GLU A 112 21.79 -11.55 26.50
CA GLU A 112 21.10 -10.54 27.31
C GLU A 112 19.87 -11.10 28.01
N ILE A 113 19.09 -11.95 27.33
CA ILE A 113 17.91 -12.60 27.94
C ILE A 113 18.32 -13.52 29.09
N MET A 114 19.38 -14.33 28.92
CA MET A 114 19.90 -15.19 29.99
C MET A 114 20.34 -14.39 31.20
N THR A 115 21.01 -13.25 30.99
CA THR A 115 21.45 -12.36 32.06
C THR A 115 20.29 -11.69 32.76
N GLU A 116 19.34 -11.13 32.01
CA GLU A 116 18.19 -10.38 32.54
C GLU A 116 17.22 -11.29 33.32
N LEU A 117 17.06 -12.53 32.85
CA LEU A 117 16.18 -13.50 33.47
C LEU A 117 16.91 -14.45 34.45
N PHE A 118 18.23 -14.35 34.60
CA PHE A 118 19.07 -15.23 35.42
C PHE A 118 18.88 -16.74 35.11
N ILE A 119 18.93 -17.11 33.84
CA ILE A 119 18.76 -18.51 33.38
C ILE A 119 19.90 -18.99 32.48
N GLU A 120 20.12 -20.30 32.45
CA GLU A 120 21.09 -20.93 31.56
C GLU A 120 20.59 -21.09 30.12
N GLN A 121 21.53 -21.35 29.21
CA GLN A 121 21.26 -21.49 27.78
C GLN A 121 20.32 -22.66 27.44
N SER A 122 20.44 -23.78 28.16
CA SER A 122 19.57 -24.95 28.02
C SER A 122 18.10 -24.59 28.33
N THR A 123 17.88 -23.90 29.43
CA THR A 123 16.57 -23.42 29.89
C THR A 123 15.98 -22.41 28.91
N LEU A 124 16.76 -21.42 28.47
CA LEU A 124 16.30 -20.45 27.47
C LEU A 124 15.91 -21.14 26.16
N LYS A 125 16.70 -22.10 25.68
CA LYS A 125 16.36 -22.89 24.48
C LYS A 125 15.05 -23.65 24.65
N SER A 126 14.80 -24.23 25.83
CA SER A 126 13.54 -24.90 26.13
C SER A 126 12.35 -23.95 26.06
N HIS A 127 12.44 -22.77 26.68
CA HIS A 127 11.39 -21.75 26.58
C HIS A 127 11.15 -21.32 25.13
N ILE A 128 12.20 -21.02 24.37
CA ILE A 128 12.11 -20.64 22.95
C ILE A 128 11.43 -21.74 22.13
N ASN A 129 11.82 -23.00 22.31
CA ASN A 129 11.22 -24.13 21.59
C ASN A 129 9.72 -24.28 21.92
N GLN A 130 9.33 -24.10 23.19
CA GLN A 130 7.92 -24.15 23.57
C GLN A 130 7.12 -22.99 23.01
N ILE A 131 7.66 -21.76 23.03
CA ILE A 131 7.05 -20.59 22.39
C ILE A 131 6.84 -20.88 20.90
N TYR A 132 7.88 -21.38 20.22
CA TYR A 132 7.83 -21.66 18.80
C TYR A 132 6.77 -22.72 18.45
N LYS A 133 6.66 -23.76 19.30
CA LYS A 133 5.65 -24.80 19.15
C LYS A 133 4.23 -24.26 19.36
N LYS A 134 4.00 -23.44 20.38
CA LYS A 134 2.68 -22.85 20.67
C LYS A 134 2.25 -21.85 19.59
N MET A 135 3.17 -21.06 19.07
CA MET A 135 2.89 -20.02 18.07
C MET A 135 2.99 -20.51 16.61
N ASP A 136 3.29 -21.79 16.39
CA ASP A 136 3.53 -22.40 15.07
C ASP A 136 4.51 -21.59 14.20
N ILE A 137 5.70 -21.32 14.76
CA ILE A 137 6.77 -20.57 14.09
C ILE A 137 8.07 -21.37 14.10
N LYS A 138 8.93 -21.14 13.12
CA LYS A 138 10.15 -21.95 12.92
C LYS A 138 11.43 -21.16 13.16
N SER A 139 11.35 -19.83 13.26
CA SER A 139 12.54 -19.00 13.40
C SER A 139 12.31 -17.74 14.22
N ARG A 140 13.40 -17.21 14.79
CA ARG A 140 13.41 -15.93 15.49
C ARG A 140 12.98 -14.77 14.58
N LYS A 141 13.34 -14.84 13.30
CA LYS A 141 12.97 -13.83 12.30
C LYS A 141 11.47 -13.85 12.06
N GLU A 142 10.89 -15.04 11.94
CA GLU A 142 9.45 -15.22 11.78
C GLU A 142 8.68 -14.73 13.01
N LEU A 143 9.16 -15.04 14.22
CA LEU A 143 8.60 -14.50 15.46
C LEU A 143 8.53 -12.98 15.45
N LYS A 144 9.60 -12.30 15.02
CA LYS A 144 9.63 -10.83 14.93
C LYS A 144 8.72 -10.25 13.82
N LEU A 145 8.44 -11.02 12.77
CA LEU A 145 7.58 -10.60 11.65
C LEU A 145 6.09 -10.88 11.89
N LYS A 146 5.81 -11.80 12.81
CA LYS A 146 4.49 -12.19 13.27
C LYS A 146 4.39 -11.86 14.77
N PRO A 147 4.54 -10.57 15.15
CA PRO A 147 4.38 -10.14 16.53
C PRO A 147 2.99 -10.53 17.00
#